data_AF-A0A383BH94-F1
#
_entry.id   AF-A0A383BH94-F1
#
_cell.length_a   1.000
_cell.length_b   1.000
_cell.length_c   1.000
_cell.angle_alpha   90.00
_cell.angle_beta   90.00
_cell.angle_gamma   90.00
#
_symmetry.space_group_name_H-M   'P 1'
#
loop_
_entity.id
_entity.type
_entity.pdbx_description
1 polymer ?
#
loop_
_entity_poly.entity_id
_entity_poly.type
_entity_poly.pdbx_seq_one_letter_code
_entity_poly.pdbx_strand_id
1 'polypeptide(L)'
;MALIHYLTRIQFDFGALEFLPQELGLLGVKRPLLVTDPGVIAAGHVQRVHLLCPGIPVFGETPSNPTEAGISKALELYRQEGCDGLIALGGGSAMDLGKAVALLTTHPGNLEDYGVLNGGSEKIGKVAPLTAIPTTSGTGSEVGRACSITLNNGEKTACVSPKLIPTCAICDPELSLTLPSAMTAA
;
A
#
# COMPACT_ATOMS: atom_id res chain seq x y z
N MET A 1 30.83 -7.20 -14.88
CA MET A 1 29.50 -7.08 -15.49
C MET A 1 28.54 -6.70 -14.39
N ALA A 2 27.85 -5.56 -14.49
CA ALA A 2 26.87 -5.15 -13.50
C ALA A 2 25.52 -5.81 -13.83
N LEU A 3 24.86 -6.38 -12.82
CA LEU A 3 23.53 -6.99 -12.92
C LEU A 3 22.59 -6.22 -11.99
N ILE A 4 21.48 -5.72 -12.54
CA ILE A 4 20.45 -4.97 -11.80
C ILE A 4 19.17 -5.79 -11.81
N HIS A 5 18.60 -6.03 -10.63
CA HIS A 5 17.33 -6.72 -10.47
C HIS A 5 16.28 -5.78 -9.88
N TYR A 6 15.15 -5.65 -10.56
CA TYR A 6 13.97 -5.01 -10.02
C TYR A 6 13.10 -6.07 -9.35
N LEU A 7 12.90 -5.93 -8.04
CA LEU A 7 12.12 -6.89 -7.26
C LEU A 7 10.61 -6.66 -7.41
N THR A 8 10.21 -5.42 -7.69
CA THR A 8 8.84 -5.03 -8.01
C THR A 8 8.62 -5.03 -9.51
N ARG A 9 7.49 -5.56 -9.95
CA ARG A 9 7.00 -5.38 -11.33
C ARG A 9 6.40 -3.97 -11.44
N ILE A 10 6.82 -3.18 -12.43
CA ILE A 10 6.42 -1.77 -12.54
C ILE A 10 5.73 -1.52 -13.88
N GLN A 11 4.53 -0.94 -13.83
CA GLN A 11 3.87 -0.28 -14.95
C GLN A 11 4.11 1.23 -14.80
N PHE A 12 4.75 1.87 -15.76
CA PHE A 12 5.08 3.30 -15.71
C PHE A 12 4.78 3.94 -17.05
N ASP A 13 3.72 4.75 -17.10
CA ASP A 13 3.38 5.63 -18.22
C ASP A 13 2.18 6.51 -17.82
N PHE A 14 1.88 7.54 -18.62
CA PHE A 14 0.58 8.21 -18.56
C PHE A 14 -0.53 7.22 -18.90
N GLY A 15 -1.56 7.14 -18.04
CA GLY A 15 -2.65 6.19 -18.19
C GLY A 15 -2.29 4.75 -17.77
N ALA A 16 -1.15 4.54 -17.11
CA ALA A 16 -0.76 3.22 -16.61
C ALA A 16 -1.79 2.60 -15.65
N LEU A 17 -2.65 3.41 -15.01
CA LEU A 17 -3.74 2.94 -14.17
C LEU A 17 -4.66 1.93 -14.89
N GLU A 18 -4.84 2.05 -16.20
CA GLU A 18 -5.66 1.15 -17.03
C GLU A 18 -5.20 -0.31 -16.98
N PHE A 19 -3.94 -0.57 -16.64
CA PHE A 19 -3.40 -1.93 -16.50
C PHE A 19 -3.75 -2.60 -15.15
N LEU A 20 -4.38 -1.88 -14.22
CA LEU A 20 -4.70 -2.40 -12.88
C LEU A 20 -5.47 -3.75 -12.92
N PRO A 21 -6.55 -3.94 -13.70
CA PRO A 21 -7.24 -5.23 -13.74
C PRO A 21 -6.35 -6.38 -14.24
N GLN A 22 -5.48 -6.11 -15.22
CA GLN A 22 -4.54 -7.09 -15.74
C GLN A 22 -3.53 -7.50 -14.66
N GLU A 23 -2.95 -6.53 -13.96
CA GLU A 23 -1.96 -6.80 -12.91
C GLU A 23 -2.57 -7.54 -11.71
N LEU A 24 -3.79 -7.19 -11.29
CA LEU A 24 -4.52 -7.97 -10.27
C LEU A 24 -4.78 -9.41 -10.73
N GLY A 25 -5.14 -9.60 -12.01
CA GLY A 25 -5.33 -10.92 -12.61
C GLY A 25 -4.06 -11.77 -12.60
N LEU A 26 -2.89 -11.19 -12.92
CA LEU A 26 -1.59 -11.87 -12.85
C LEU A 26 -1.22 -12.28 -11.41
N LEU A 27 -1.66 -11.51 -10.42
CA LEU A 27 -1.47 -11.81 -8.99
C LEU A 27 -2.52 -12.79 -8.44
N GLY A 28 -3.54 -13.14 -9.22
CA GLY A 28 -4.65 -13.99 -8.79
C GLY A 28 -5.58 -13.32 -7.77
N VAL A 29 -5.53 -11.98 -7.66
CA VAL A 29 -6.34 -11.18 -6.73
C VAL A 29 -7.70 -10.90 -7.37
N LYS A 30 -8.78 -11.28 -6.70
CA LYS A 30 -10.16 -11.13 -7.19
C LYS A 30 -10.96 -10.11 -6.42
N ARG A 31 -10.63 -9.90 -5.14
CA ARG A 31 -11.31 -8.96 -4.25
C ARG A 31 -10.27 -8.20 -3.43
N PRO A 32 -9.60 -7.20 -4.02
CA PRO A 32 -8.65 -6.40 -3.28
C PRO A 32 -9.37 -5.44 -2.32
N LEU A 33 -8.75 -5.16 -1.17
CA LEU A 33 -9.08 -3.99 -0.37
C LEU A 33 -8.32 -2.77 -0.93
N LEU A 34 -9.03 -1.69 -1.27
CA LEU A 34 -8.42 -0.41 -1.61
C LEU A 34 -8.14 0.40 -0.35
N VAL A 35 -6.87 0.64 -0.05
CA VAL A 35 -6.40 1.50 1.03
C VAL A 35 -5.98 2.85 0.46
N THR A 36 -6.51 3.94 1.01
CA THR A 36 -6.25 5.30 0.54
C THR A 36 -6.49 6.33 1.64
N ASP A 37 -6.33 7.62 1.32
CA ASP A 37 -6.50 8.76 2.23
C ASP A 37 -7.57 9.76 1.74
N PRO A 38 -8.08 10.64 2.63
CA PRO A 38 -9.13 11.60 2.29
C PRO A 38 -8.75 12.58 1.17
N GLY A 39 -7.46 12.92 1.02
CA GLY A 39 -7.00 13.83 -0.03
C GLY A 39 -7.08 13.18 -1.40
N VAL A 40 -6.69 11.91 -1.50
CA VAL A 40 -6.81 11.11 -2.73
C VAL A 40 -8.27 10.86 -3.10
N ILE A 41 -9.16 10.65 -2.11
CA ILE A 41 -10.61 10.58 -2.34
C ILE A 41 -11.13 11.90 -2.92
N ALA A 42 -10.77 13.03 -2.30
CA ALA A 42 -11.19 14.35 -2.76
C ALA A 42 -10.66 14.68 -4.17
N ALA A 43 -9.50 14.14 -4.56
CA ALA A 43 -8.94 14.27 -5.90
C ALA A 43 -9.65 13.43 -6.97
N GLY A 44 -10.58 12.55 -6.60
CA GLY A 44 -11.35 11.74 -7.55
C GLY A 44 -10.67 10.44 -7.98
N HIS A 45 -9.51 10.10 -7.42
CA HIS A 45 -8.72 8.95 -7.88
C HIS A 45 -9.32 7.60 -7.49
N VAL A 46 -10.06 7.55 -6.38
CA VAL A 46 -10.82 6.35 -5.99
C VAL A 46 -11.86 6.00 -7.04
N GLN A 47 -12.53 6.98 -7.63
CA GLN A 47 -13.52 6.76 -8.68
C GLN A 47 -12.87 6.19 -9.94
N ARG A 48 -11.67 6.65 -10.30
CA ARG A 48 -10.89 6.06 -11.42
C ARG A 48 -10.62 4.57 -11.18
N VAL A 49 -10.21 4.18 -9.97
CA VAL A 49 -10.03 2.76 -9.61
C VAL A 49 -11.36 1.99 -9.68
N HIS A 50 -12.47 2.56 -9.23
CA HIS A 50 -13.79 1.89 -9.27
C HIS A 50 -14.32 1.65 -10.68
N LEU A 51 -13.97 2.51 -11.65
CA LEU A 51 -14.31 2.28 -13.06
C LEU A 51 -13.63 1.01 -13.60
N LEU A 52 -12.44 0.70 -13.12
CA LEU A 52 -11.64 -0.46 -13.53
C LEU A 52 -11.93 -1.71 -12.69
N CYS A 53 -12.24 -1.52 -11.40
CA CYS A 53 -12.46 -2.56 -10.42
C CYS A 53 -13.73 -2.23 -9.62
N PRO A 54 -14.93 -2.44 -10.19
CA PRO A 54 -16.18 -2.04 -9.56
C PRO A 54 -16.49 -2.89 -8.33
N GLY A 55 -17.02 -2.25 -7.29
CA GLY A 55 -17.53 -2.92 -6.09
C GLY A 55 -16.46 -3.42 -5.12
N ILE A 56 -15.20 -3.01 -5.27
CA ILE A 56 -14.16 -3.33 -4.30
C ILE A 56 -14.35 -2.51 -3.01
N PRO A 57 -14.09 -3.08 -1.82
CA PRO A 57 -14.17 -2.35 -0.57
C PRO A 57 -13.06 -1.30 -0.45
N VAL A 58 -13.35 -0.21 0.26
CA VAL A 58 -12.44 0.94 0.42
C VAL A 58 -12.23 1.27 1.88
N PHE A 59 -10.97 1.30 2.30
CA PHE A 59 -10.53 1.96 3.53
C PHE A 59 -9.95 3.34 3.19
N GLY A 60 -10.73 4.39 3.43
CA GLY A 60 -10.40 5.78 3.06
C GLY A 60 -9.87 6.66 4.19
N GLU A 61 -9.67 6.09 5.39
CA GLU A 61 -9.35 6.83 6.62
C GLU A 61 -7.85 6.83 6.93
N THR A 62 -6.96 6.66 5.94
CA THR A 62 -5.51 6.65 6.21
C THR A 62 -5.01 8.04 6.63
N PRO A 63 -4.46 8.20 7.85
CA PRO A 63 -3.84 9.45 8.27
C PRO A 63 -2.46 9.66 7.65
N SER A 64 -1.93 10.88 7.66
CA SER A 64 -0.60 11.21 7.13
C SER A 64 0.54 10.42 7.78
N ASN A 65 0.39 10.06 9.06
CA ASN A 65 1.23 9.08 9.74
C ASN A 65 0.34 7.88 10.08
N PRO A 66 0.45 6.74 9.37
CA PRO A 66 -0.45 5.61 9.57
C PRO A 66 -0.33 5.07 11.00
N THR A 67 -1.47 4.69 11.58
CA THR A 67 -1.58 4.29 12.98
C THR A 67 -1.97 2.82 13.12
N GLU A 68 -1.58 2.20 14.23
CA GLU A 68 -2.00 0.85 14.60
C GLU A 68 -3.54 0.70 14.63
N ALA A 69 -4.25 1.71 15.13
CA ALA A 69 -5.71 1.74 15.09
C ALA A 69 -6.27 1.77 13.65
N GLY A 70 -5.67 2.55 12.75
CA GLY A 70 -6.05 2.58 11.34
C GLY A 70 -5.82 1.24 10.64
N ILE A 71 -4.69 0.59 10.92
CA ILE A 71 -4.39 -0.75 10.42
C ILE A 71 -5.40 -1.76 10.94
N SER A 72 -5.74 -1.70 12.22
CA SER A 72 -6.71 -2.62 12.82
C SER A 72 -8.09 -2.52 12.15
N LYS A 73 -8.57 -1.30 11.90
CA LYS A 73 -9.82 -1.06 11.16
C LYS A 73 -9.75 -1.58 9.72
N ALA A 74 -8.66 -1.29 9.01
CA ALA A 74 -8.48 -1.75 7.63
C ALA A 74 -8.37 -3.28 7.55
N LEU A 75 -7.70 -3.91 8.50
CA LEU A 75 -7.58 -5.37 8.62
C LEU A 75 -8.93 -6.03 8.94
N GLU A 76 -9.73 -5.40 9.79
CA GLU A 76 -11.10 -5.85 10.06
C GLU A 76 -11.95 -5.81 8.79
N LEU A 77 -11.94 -4.69 8.05
CA LEU A 77 -12.64 -4.56 6.77
C LEU A 77 -12.14 -5.59 5.74
N TYR A 78 -10.82 -5.78 5.63
CA TYR A 78 -10.22 -6.79 4.77
C TYR A 78 -10.81 -8.19 5.03
N ARG A 79 -10.94 -8.56 6.31
CA ARG A 79 -11.46 -9.86 6.74
C ARG A 79 -12.97 -9.98 6.53
N GLN A 80 -13.74 -8.95 6.89
CA GLN A 80 -15.20 -8.93 6.77
C GLN A 80 -15.66 -9.08 5.31
N GLU A 81 -14.97 -8.40 4.39
CA GLU A 81 -15.29 -8.43 2.96
C GLU A 81 -14.70 -9.65 2.23
N GLY A 82 -13.90 -10.47 2.93
CA GLY A 82 -13.24 -11.63 2.36
C GLY A 82 -12.25 -11.25 1.26
N CYS A 83 -11.43 -10.23 1.51
CA CYS A 83 -10.43 -9.76 0.56
C CYS A 83 -9.28 -10.75 0.39
N ASP A 84 -8.66 -10.76 -0.79
CA ASP A 84 -7.56 -11.66 -1.15
C ASP A 84 -6.29 -10.94 -1.65
N GLY A 85 -6.29 -9.61 -1.58
CA GLY A 85 -5.14 -8.76 -1.87
C GLY A 85 -5.40 -7.31 -1.49
N LEU A 86 -4.42 -6.44 -1.74
CA LEU A 86 -4.51 -5.02 -1.44
C LEU A 86 -4.15 -4.16 -2.65
N ILE A 87 -4.80 -3.01 -2.74
CA ILE A 87 -4.38 -1.88 -3.56
C ILE A 87 -4.08 -0.73 -2.59
N ALA A 88 -2.87 -0.19 -2.61
CA ALA A 88 -2.55 1.04 -1.88
C ALA A 88 -2.46 2.21 -2.86
N LEU A 89 -3.46 3.08 -2.85
CA LEU A 89 -3.55 4.26 -3.71
C LEU A 89 -3.28 5.51 -2.89
N GLY A 90 -2.17 6.20 -3.14
CA GLY A 90 -1.84 7.44 -2.44
C GLY A 90 -0.35 7.68 -2.29
N GLY A 91 0.02 8.43 -1.25
CA GLY A 91 1.41 8.65 -0.87
C GLY A 91 2.00 7.51 -0.02
N GLY A 92 3.15 7.79 0.60
CA GLY A 92 3.84 6.83 1.48
C GLY A 92 2.99 6.30 2.63
N SER A 93 2.09 7.11 3.19
CA SER A 93 1.23 6.71 4.30
C SER A 93 0.23 5.60 3.93
N ALA A 94 -0.45 5.74 2.79
CA ALA A 94 -1.36 4.72 2.26
C ALA A 94 -0.64 3.42 1.95
N MET A 95 0.56 3.52 1.36
CA MET A 95 1.40 2.35 1.07
C MET A 95 1.91 1.66 2.33
N ASP A 96 2.33 2.41 3.34
CA ASP A 96 2.81 1.87 4.61
C ASP A 96 1.68 1.19 5.39
N LEU A 97 0.47 1.79 5.40
CA LEU A 97 -0.72 1.15 5.97
C LEU A 97 -1.07 -0.13 5.21
N GLY A 98 -1.09 -0.09 3.87
CA GLY A 98 -1.35 -1.26 3.03
C GLY A 98 -0.36 -2.41 3.26
N LYS A 99 0.94 -2.11 3.42
CA LYS A 99 1.97 -3.10 3.78
C LYS A 99 1.74 -3.71 5.16
N ALA A 100 1.40 -2.90 6.15
CA ALA A 100 1.12 -3.40 7.50
C ALA A 100 -0.14 -4.28 7.54
N VAL A 101 -1.19 -3.92 6.80
CA VAL A 101 -2.37 -4.79 6.61
C VAL A 101 -1.96 -6.08 5.90
N ALA A 102 -1.21 -6.00 4.79
CA ALA A 102 -0.72 -7.18 4.08
C ALA A 102 0.05 -8.14 5.00
N LEU A 103 0.88 -7.61 5.90
CA LEU A 103 1.60 -8.39 6.90
C LEU A 103 0.64 -9.09 7.87
N LEU A 104 -0.25 -8.34 8.53
CA LEU A 104 -1.11 -8.84 9.60
C LEU A 104 -2.27 -9.73 9.11
N THR A 105 -2.53 -9.74 7.80
CA THR A 105 -3.44 -10.74 7.19
C THR A 105 -2.86 -12.14 7.22
N THR A 106 -1.54 -12.31 7.13
CA THR A 106 -0.88 -13.62 7.10
C THR A 106 -0.07 -13.94 8.35
N HIS A 107 0.20 -12.95 9.20
CA HIS A 107 0.97 -13.11 10.44
C HIS A 107 0.14 -12.63 11.64
N PRO A 108 -0.36 -13.55 12.49
CA PRO A 108 -1.15 -13.18 13.66
C PRO A 108 -0.26 -12.68 14.79
N GLY A 109 -0.72 -11.66 15.51
CA GLY A 109 0.01 -11.05 16.62
C GLY A 109 -0.09 -9.53 16.56
N ASN A 110 0.75 -8.85 17.33
CA ASN A 110 0.83 -7.40 17.30
C ASN A 110 1.84 -6.96 16.24
N LEU A 111 1.62 -5.81 15.61
CA LEU A 111 2.55 -5.29 14.60
C LEU A 111 3.97 -5.12 15.17
N GLU A 112 4.07 -4.73 16.44
CA GLU A 112 5.31 -4.54 17.17
C GLU A 112 6.19 -5.81 17.22
N ASP A 113 5.60 -7.01 17.19
CA ASP A 113 6.33 -8.29 17.19
C ASP A 113 7.18 -8.49 15.93
N TYR A 114 6.82 -7.77 14.85
CA TYR A 114 7.47 -7.75 13.54
C TYR A 114 8.35 -6.51 13.33
N GLY A 115 8.39 -5.61 14.30
CA GLY A 115 9.23 -4.41 14.28
C GLY A 115 10.72 -4.75 14.20
N VAL A 116 11.46 -3.98 13.41
CA VAL A 116 12.90 -4.19 13.18
C VAL A 116 13.72 -4.10 14.48
N LEU A 117 13.33 -3.20 15.39
CA LEU A 117 13.99 -3.03 16.70
C LEU A 117 13.79 -4.24 17.62
N ASN A 118 12.74 -5.02 17.39
CA ASN A 118 12.41 -6.23 18.15
C ASN A 118 12.94 -7.51 17.47
N GLY A 119 13.80 -7.38 16.45
CA GLY A 119 14.27 -8.51 15.65
C GLY A 119 13.16 -9.20 14.85
N GLY A 120 12.04 -8.50 14.62
CA GLY A 120 10.85 -9.05 14.00
C GLY A 120 10.98 -9.29 12.49
N SER A 121 11.96 -8.68 11.83
CA SER A 121 12.18 -8.80 10.37
C SER A 121 12.26 -10.25 9.87
N GLU A 122 12.96 -11.13 10.61
CA GLU A 122 13.12 -12.54 10.24
C GLU A 122 11.84 -13.38 10.42
N LYS A 123 10.87 -12.86 11.19
CA LYS A 123 9.57 -13.50 11.40
C LYS A 123 8.59 -13.22 10.25
N ILE A 124 8.93 -12.30 9.34
CA ILE A 124 8.05 -11.89 8.23
C ILE A 124 8.28 -12.84 7.05
N GLY A 125 7.36 -13.79 6.91
CA GLY A 125 7.21 -14.67 5.76
C GLY A 125 6.42 -14.05 4.60
N LYS A 126 5.76 -14.88 3.80
CA LYS A 126 4.94 -14.42 2.66
C LYS A 126 3.74 -13.61 3.16
N VAL A 127 3.56 -12.41 2.62
CA VAL A 127 2.42 -11.52 2.91
C VAL A 127 1.39 -11.56 1.79
N ALA A 128 0.20 -10.99 2.04
CA ALA A 128 -0.80 -10.83 1.00
C ALA A 128 -0.26 -9.97 -0.17
N PRO A 129 -0.65 -10.26 -1.43
CA PRO A 129 -0.21 -9.48 -2.58
C PRO A 129 -0.68 -8.02 -2.45
N LEU A 130 0.22 -7.09 -2.73
CA LEU A 130 -0.01 -5.65 -2.66
C LEU A 130 0.35 -5.01 -4.01
N THR A 131 -0.58 -4.28 -4.58
CA THR A 131 -0.36 -3.38 -5.72
C THR A 131 -0.29 -1.94 -5.22
N ALA A 132 0.85 -1.28 -5.40
CA ALA A 132 1.04 0.11 -5.02
C ALA A 132 0.75 1.04 -6.21
N ILE A 133 0.00 2.12 -5.98
CA ILE A 133 -0.35 3.12 -6.98
C ILE A 133 0.00 4.50 -6.40
N PRO A 134 1.25 4.98 -6.58
CA PRO A 134 1.68 6.24 -6.00
C PRO A 134 0.97 7.42 -6.67
N THR A 135 0.49 8.37 -5.84
CA THR A 135 -0.06 9.67 -6.29
C THR A 135 0.87 10.84 -5.94
N THR A 136 2.10 10.53 -5.51
CA THR A 136 3.15 11.47 -5.11
C THR A 136 4.49 10.97 -5.67
N SER A 137 5.43 11.87 -5.97
CA SER A 137 6.74 11.53 -6.53
C SER A 137 7.89 11.81 -5.53
N GLY A 138 7.94 11.08 -4.41
CA GLY A 138 8.94 11.35 -3.37
C GLY A 138 9.39 10.17 -2.52
N THR A 139 8.46 9.40 -1.94
CA THR A 139 8.81 8.42 -0.89
C THR A 139 9.49 7.15 -1.41
N GLY A 140 9.19 6.73 -2.64
CA GLY A 140 9.64 5.44 -3.19
C GLY A 140 9.08 4.23 -2.47
N SER A 141 8.02 4.38 -1.67
CA SER A 141 7.43 3.28 -0.88
C SER A 141 6.87 2.18 -1.79
N GLU A 142 6.47 2.51 -3.02
CA GLU A 142 5.97 1.58 -4.04
C GLU A 142 6.98 0.51 -4.48
N VAL A 143 8.28 0.75 -4.25
CA VAL A 143 9.38 -0.21 -4.46
C VAL A 143 10.14 -0.52 -3.16
N GLY A 144 9.69 0.05 -2.05
CA GLY A 144 10.34 -0.03 -0.75
C GLY A 144 9.94 -1.26 0.05
N ARG A 145 10.89 -1.78 0.85
CA ARG A 145 10.72 -2.98 1.70
C ARG A 145 10.31 -2.68 3.15
N ALA A 146 9.97 -1.43 3.44
CA ALA A 146 9.67 -0.96 4.78
C ALA A 146 8.27 -0.35 4.84
N CYS A 147 7.67 -0.37 6.02
CA CYS A 147 6.54 0.46 6.40
C CYS A 147 6.75 1.01 7.81
N SER A 148 6.43 2.29 8.04
CA SER A 148 6.55 2.94 9.35
C SER A 148 5.19 3.32 9.89
N ILE A 149 4.91 2.88 11.12
CA ILE A 149 3.59 2.99 11.76
C ILE A 149 3.74 3.62 13.14
N THR A 150 2.81 4.48 13.52
CA THR A 150 2.66 4.98 14.90
C THR A 150 1.80 4.01 15.71
N LEU A 151 2.36 3.45 16.78
CA LEU A 151 1.68 2.55 17.71
C LEU A 151 0.70 3.32 18.62
N ASN A 152 -0.21 2.60 19.26
CA ASN A 152 -1.20 3.20 20.16
C ASN A 152 -0.57 3.87 21.40
N ASN A 153 0.64 3.46 21.79
CA ASN A 153 1.42 4.10 22.86
C ASN A 153 2.13 5.40 22.41
N GLY A 154 2.00 5.80 21.14
CA GLY A 154 2.61 6.99 20.54
C GLY A 154 4.00 6.77 19.95
N GLU A 155 4.61 5.60 20.14
CA GLU A 155 5.93 5.28 19.59
C GLU A 155 5.85 4.97 18.09
N LYS A 156 6.93 5.26 17.37
CA LYS A 156 7.06 4.85 15.96
C LYS A 156 7.73 3.50 15.88
N THR A 157 7.08 2.55 15.21
CA THR A 157 7.67 1.28 14.81
C THR A 157 7.90 1.24 13.31
N ALA A 158 8.81 0.38 12.87
CA ALA A 158 9.05 0.10 11.46
C ALA A 158 9.19 -1.40 11.26
N CYS A 159 8.43 -1.94 10.32
CA CYS A 159 8.62 -3.31 9.83
C CYS A 159 9.45 -3.25 8.55
N VAL A 160 10.51 -4.05 8.46
CA VAL A 160 11.41 -4.08 7.31
C VAL A 160 11.62 -5.52 6.88
N SER A 161 11.21 -5.86 5.67
CA SER A 161 11.43 -7.19 5.08
C SER A 161 11.30 -7.13 3.57
N PRO A 162 12.13 -7.86 2.79
CA PRO A 162 11.94 -8.02 1.35
C PRO A 162 10.54 -8.51 0.96
N LYS A 163 9.83 -9.17 1.88
CA LYS A 163 8.46 -9.65 1.67
C LYS A 163 7.43 -8.52 1.66
N LEU A 164 7.76 -7.34 2.19
CA LEU A 164 6.88 -6.16 2.20
C LEU A 164 7.01 -5.30 0.93
N ILE A 165 7.91 -5.67 0.01
CA ILE A 165 8.02 -5.01 -1.28
C ILE A 165 6.71 -5.25 -2.05
N PRO A 166 6.02 -4.19 -2.54
CA PRO A 166 4.82 -4.37 -3.36
C PRO A 166 5.11 -5.28 -4.55
N THR A 167 4.18 -6.19 -4.84
CA THR A 167 4.38 -7.16 -5.93
C THR A 167 4.25 -6.48 -7.29
N CYS A 168 3.41 -5.44 -7.37
CA CYS A 168 3.26 -4.57 -8.51
C CYS A 168 3.25 -3.10 -8.05
N ALA A 169 3.83 -2.21 -8.87
CA ALA A 169 3.68 -0.78 -8.76
C ALA A 169 3.13 -0.22 -10.08
N ILE A 170 2.08 0.60 -10.00
CA ILE A 170 1.48 1.30 -11.14
C ILE A 170 1.74 2.79 -10.97
N CYS A 171 2.81 3.25 -11.59
CA CYS A 171 3.26 4.63 -11.53
C CYS A 171 2.67 5.42 -12.70
N ASP A 172 1.46 5.94 -12.50
CA ASP A 172 0.77 6.80 -13.48
C ASP A 172 0.99 8.28 -13.14
N PRO A 173 1.78 9.03 -13.94
CA PRO A 173 2.06 10.44 -13.67
C PRO A 173 0.80 11.32 -13.59
N GLU A 174 -0.31 10.95 -14.26
CA GLU A 174 -1.55 11.73 -14.19
C GLU A 174 -2.08 11.87 -12.76
N LEU A 175 -1.90 10.83 -11.94
CA LEU A 175 -2.40 10.81 -10.56
C LEU A 175 -1.64 11.77 -9.64
N SER A 176 -0.47 12.23 -10.07
CA SER A 176 0.34 13.21 -9.35
C SER A 176 -0.02 14.67 -9.68
N LEU A 177 -0.71 14.92 -10.80
CA LEU A 177 -1.01 16.28 -11.27
C LEU A 177 -2.02 17.02 -10.38
N THR A 178 -2.79 16.29 -9.58
CA THR A 178 -3.74 16.86 -8.61
C THR A 178 -3.09 17.19 -7.26
N LEU A 179 -1.80 16.86 -7.07
CA LEU A 179 -1.11 17.09 -5.82
C LEU A 179 -0.86 18.60 -5.60
N PRO A 180 -1.14 19.15 -4.41
CA PRO A 180 -0.84 20.55 -4.13
C PRO A 180 0.64 20.89 -4.34
N SER A 181 0.92 22.13 -4.77
CA SER A 181 2.30 22.59 -5.06
C SER A 181 3.24 22.47 -3.87
N ALA A 182 2.75 22.79 -2.66
CA ALA A 182 3.54 22.65 -1.43
C ALA A 182 3.93 21.19 -1.15
N MET A 183 3.05 20.24 -1.43
CA MET A 183 3.32 18.80 -1.29
C MET A 183 4.21 18.27 -2.42
N THR A 184 4.14 18.87 -3.60
CA THR A 184 5.01 18.53 -4.73
C THR A 184 6.46 18.94 -4.48
N ALA A 185 6.67 20.04 -3.75
CA ALA A 185 7.99 20.57 -3.46
C ALA A 185 8.69 19.94 -2.24
N ALA A 186 7.93 19.30 -1.34
CA ALA A 186 8.41 18.72 -0.08
C ALA A 186 9.14 17.39 -0.30
#